data_AF-J4KAJ9-F1
#
_entry.id   AF-J4KAJ9-F1
#
_cell.length_a   1.000
_cell.length_b   1.000
_cell.length_c   1.000
_cell.angle_alpha   90.00
_cell.angle_beta   90.00
_cell.angle_gamma   90.00
#
_symmetry.space_group_name_H-M   'P 1'
#
loop_
_entity.id
_entity.type
_entity.pdbx_description
1 polymer ?
#
loop_
_entity_poly.entity_id
_entity_poly.type
_entity_poly.pdbx_seq_one_letter_code
_entity_poly.pdbx_strand_id
1 'polypeptide(L)'
;MPKQKKDTIEAKGFSIQIYTEDFKNDYISLTDIARYKNTDDPRFVIQNWMRNRNTLEFIGLWEALNNADFNRVQFDTFRNEAGLNRFTMTPQKWIDSTNAIGFISKSGRYGGTYAHYDIAMEFASWISPEFKLYIIQDYKRLKNDENSKLSISWNLHREISKINYRIHTDAIKTYLLADLTSEQLSYKYASEADILNVALFGKRAKQWREENPSLKGNIRDYASLNELLVLANMESYNAILIEKGVD
;
A
#
# COMPACT_ATOMS: atom_id res chain seq x y z
N MET A 1 12.11 -4.05 -0.74
CA MET A 1 11.22 -4.98 0.00
C MET A 1 9.86 -4.32 0.15
N PRO A 2 8.75 -4.94 -0.28
CA PRO A 2 7.42 -4.38 -0.05
C PRO A 2 7.24 -4.20 1.47
N LYS A 3 6.77 -3.02 1.89
CA LYS A 3 6.54 -2.72 3.30
C LYS A 3 5.43 -3.63 3.80
N GLN A 4 5.74 -4.50 4.77
CA GLN A 4 4.75 -5.30 5.48
C GLN A 4 3.69 -4.37 6.07
N LYS A 5 2.43 -4.57 5.67
CA LYS A 5 1.32 -3.84 6.27
C LYS A 5 0.76 -4.66 7.42
N LYS A 6 0.67 -4.00 8.57
CA LYS A 6 0.12 -4.56 9.80
C LYS A 6 -1.12 -3.76 10.13
N ASP A 7 -2.26 -4.41 10.07
CA ASP A 7 -3.54 -3.84 10.46
C ASP A 7 -4.06 -4.61 11.69
N THR A 8 -5.09 -4.07 12.31
CA THR A 8 -5.71 -4.65 13.50
C THR A 8 -7.21 -4.55 13.35
N ILE A 9 -7.91 -5.64 13.68
CA ILE A 9 -9.37 -5.65 13.81
C ILE A 9 -9.76 -5.86 15.26
N GLU A 10 -10.94 -5.39 15.62
CA GLU A 10 -11.52 -5.54 16.95
C GLU A 10 -12.77 -6.43 16.89
N ALA A 11 -12.77 -7.50 17.67
CA ALA A 11 -13.91 -8.40 17.80
C ALA A 11 -14.24 -8.60 19.27
N LYS A 12 -15.42 -8.14 19.72
CA LYS A 12 -15.91 -8.33 21.09
C LYS A 12 -14.89 -7.91 22.18
N GLY A 13 -14.18 -6.80 21.95
CA GLY A 13 -13.15 -6.28 22.86
C GLY A 13 -11.78 -6.94 22.74
N PHE A 14 -11.58 -7.88 21.80
CA PHE A 14 -10.29 -8.48 21.50
C PHE A 14 -9.68 -7.84 20.25
N SER A 15 -8.41 -7.46 20.37
CA SER A 15 -7.60 -6.96 19.27
C SER A 15 -6.94 -8.13 18.55
N ILE A 16 -7.19 -8.26 17.24
CA ILE A 16 -6.67 -9.34 16.40
C ILE A 16 -5.81 -8.73 15.31
N GLN A 17 -4.55 -9.18 15.23
CA GLN A 17 -3.61 -8.68 14.23
C GLN A 17 -3.86 -9.29 12.86
N ILE A 18 -3.72 -8.45 11.83
CA ILE A 18 -3.72 -8.82 10.42
C ILE A 18 -2.39 -8.42 9.81
N TYR A 19 -1.88 -9.32 8.98
CA TYR A 19 -0.60 -9.20 8.32
C TYR A 19 -0.76 -9.48 6.83
N THR A 20 -0.22 -8.62 5.97
CA THR A 20 -0.13 -8.90 4.53
C THR A 20 1.26 -8.59 3.99
N GLU A 21 1.73 -9.46 3.08
CA GLU A 21 3.02 -9.31 2.38
C GLU A 21 2.84 -8.81 0.94
N ASP A 22 1.74 -9.20 0.29
CA ASP A 22 1.52 -9.05 -1.14
C ASP A 22 0.26 -8.22 -1.50
N PHE A 23 -0.41 -7.65 -0.48
CA PHE A 23 -1.68 -6.94 -0.60
C PHE A 23 -2.83 -7.76 -1.22
N LYS A 24 -2.65 -9.08 -1.38
CA LYS A 24 -3.66 -10.01 -1.89
C LYS A 24 -4.10 -11.00 -0.84
N ASN A 25 -3.14 -11.56 -0.11
CA ASN A 25 -3.34 -12.55 0.92
C ASN A 25 -3.20 -11.88 2.28
N ASP A 26 -4.29 -11.84 3.03
CA ASP A 26 -4.31 -11.39 4.41
C ASP A 26 -4.18 -12.59 5.36
N TYR A 27 -3.27 -12.48 6.32
CA TYR A 27 -3.04 -13.46 7.36
C TYR A 27 -3.50 -12.91 8.69
N ILE A 28 -4.41 -13.64 9.34
CA ILE A 28 -5.02 -13.23 10.60
C ILE A 28 -4.40 -14.04 11.74
N SER A 29 -4.12 -13.37 12.85
CA SER A 29 -3.55 -13.98 14.05
C SER A 29 -4.51 -14.98 14.69
N LEU A 30 -4.24 -16.28 14.52
CA LEU A 30 -4.94 -17.34 15.23
C LEU A 30 -4.66 -17.28 16.72
N THR A 31 -3.49 -16.78 17.12
CA THR A 31 -3.13 -16.65 18.53
C THR A 31 -4.03 -15.64 19.22
N ASP A 32 -4.34 -14.51 18.57
CA ASP A 32 -5.23 -13.50 19.14
C ASP A 32 -6.69 -13.98 19.17
N ILE A 33 -7.15 -14.68 18.12
CA ILE A 33 -8.48 -15.32 18.11
C ILE A 33 -8.57 -16.36 19.23
N ALA A 34 -7.53 -17.17 19.44
CA ALA A 34 -7.50 -18.21 20.46
C ALA A 34 -7.58 -17.65 21.90
N ARG A 35 -7.11 -16.42 22.14
CA ARG A 35 -7.22 -15.77 23.45
C ARG A 35 -8.66 -15.55 23.89
N TYR A 36 -9.61 -15.47 22.94
CA TYR A 36 -11.04 -15.44 23.28
C TYR A 36 -11.47 -16.69 24.06
N LYS A 37 -10.82 -17.84 23.82
CA LYS A 37 -11.14 -19.10 24.49
C LYS A 37 -10.21 -19.42 25.67
N ASN A 38 -8.91 -19.15 25.52
CA ASN A 38 -7.90 -19.36 26.55
C ASN A 38 -6.82 -18.29 26.45
N THR A 39 -6.84 -17.36 27.41
CA THR A 39 -5.90 -16.23 27.46
C THR A 39 -4.48 -16.66 27.83
N ASP A 40 -4.35 -17.65 28.71
CA ASP A 40 -3.08 -18.08 29.30
C ASP A 40 -2.27 -18.89 28.27
N ASP A 41 -2.90 -19.88 27.64
CA ASP A 41 -2.24 -20.76 26.68
C ASP A 41 -3.01 -20.92 25.34
N PRO A 42 -3.09 -19.85 24.53
CA PRO A 42 -3.80 -19.86 23.25
C PRO A 42 -3.25 -20.90 22.25
N ARG A 43 -1.98 -21.31 22.39
CA ARG A 43 -1.34 -22.28 21.49
C ARG A 43 -2.01 -23.66 21.56
N PHE A 44 -2.47 -24.07 22.75
CA PHE A 44 -3.17 -25.35 22.92
C PHE A 44 -4.54 -25.35 22.24
N VAL A 45 -5.21 -24.19 22.15
CA VAL A 45 -6.48 -24.05 21.44
C VAL A 45 -6.28 -24.35 19.95
N ILE A 46 -5.23 -23.78 19.35
CA ILE A 46 -4.87 -24.01 17.94
C ILE A 46 -4.47 -25.48 17.73
N GLN A 47 -3.66 -26.05 18.62
CA GLN A 47 -3.27 -27.45 18.54
C GLN A 47 -4.47 -28.40 18.62
N ASN A 48 -5.44 -28.13 19.51
CA ASN A 48 -6.65 -28.92 19.66
C ASN A 48 -7.53 -28.84 18.41
N TRP A 49 -7.63 -27.67 17.78
CA TRP A 49 -8.34 -27.51 16.52
C TRP A 49 -7.70 -28.36 15.40
N MET A 50 -6.38 -28.29 15.23
CA MET A 50 -5.67 -29.03 14.18
C MET A 50 -5.62 -30.55 14.39
N ARG A 51 -6.05 -31.07 15.55
CA ARG A 51 -6.22 -32.53 15.75
C ARG A 51 -7.46 -33.08 15.06
N ASN A 52 -8.43 -32.23 14.73
CA ASN A 52 -9.68 -32.65 14.10
C ASN A 52 -9.44 -33.01 12.62
N ARG A 53 -9.95 -34.17 12.21
CA ARG A 53 -9.85 -34.65 10.83
C ARG A 53 -10.48 -33.69 9.82
N ASN A 54 -11.68 -33.17 10.10
CA ASN A 54 -12.37 -32.25 9.20
C ASN A 54 -11.58 -30.94 9.04
N THR A 55 -10.95 -30.48 10.12
CA THR A 55 -10.06 -29.31 10.09
C THR A 55 -8.85 -29.56 9.18
N LEU A 56 -8.17 -30.69 9.31
CA LEU A 56 -7.05 -31.00 8.43
C LEU A 56 -7.47 -31.21 6.97
N GLU A 57 -8.64 -31.82 6.73
CA GLU A 57 -9.16 -31.96 5.37
C GLU A 57 -9.45 -30.59 4.74
N PHE A 58 -10.06 -29.67 5.48
CA PHE A 58 -10.30 -28.30 5.02
C PHE A 58 -8.98 -27.56 4.72
N ILE A 59 -8.03 -27.59 5.66
CA ILE A 59 -6.73 -26.94 5.50
C ILE A 59 -5.98 -27.55 4.30
N GLY A 60 -5.92 -28.88 4.21
CA GLY A 60 -5.23 -29.57 3.13
C GLY A 60 -5.85 -29.32 1.76
N LEU A 61 -7.18 -29.18 1.68
CA LEU A 61 -7.86 -28.78 0.45
C LEU A 61 -7.51 -27.34 0.07
N TRP A 62 -7.52 -26.42 1.04
CA TRP A 62 -7.12 -25.03 0.81
C TRP A 62 -5.69 -24.95 0.26
N GLU A 63 -4.76 -25.69 0.86
CA GLU A 63 -3.37 -25.75 0.38
C GLU A 63 -3.31 -26.36 -1.03
N ALA A 64 -3.97 -27.49 -1.29
CA ALA A 64 -3.93 -28.14 -2.60
C ALA A 64 -4.46 -27.27 -3.75
N LEU A 65 -5.35 -26.30 -3.45
CA LEU A 65 -5.91 -25.35 -4.41
C LEU A 65 -5.02 -24.11 -4.61
N ASN A 66 -4.30 -23.67 -3.58
CA ASN A 66 -3.60 -22.39 -3.57
C ASN A 66 -2.06 -22.51 -3.57
N ASN A 67 -1.53 -23.71 -3.36
CA ASN A 67 -0.11 -23.99 -3.18
C ASN A 67 0.35 -25.12 -4.11
N ALA A 68 1.13 -24.76 -5.13
CA ALA A 68 1.66 -25.72 -6.10
C ALA A 68 2.71 -26.66 -5.49
N ASP A 69 3.44 -26.22 -4.47
CA ASP A 69 4.53 -26.97 -3.82
C ASP A 69 4.05 -27.79 -2.60
N PHE A 70 2.72 -27.88 -2.40
CA PHE A 70 2.12 -28.59 -1.29
C PHE A 70 2.40 -30.10 -1.36
N ASN A 71 2.99 -30.64 -0.29
CA ASN A 71 3.29 -32.06 -0.19
C ASN A 71 2.04 -32.87 0.18
N ARG A 72 1.32 -33.29 -0.87
CA ARG A 72 0.09 -34.09 -0.77
C ARG A 72 0.29 -35.47 -0.13
N VAL A 73 1.46 -36.08 -0.30
CA VAL A 73 1.78 -37.40 0.28
C VAL A 73 1.85 -37.31 1.80
N GLN A 74 2.53 -36.28 2.31
CA GLN A 74 2.62 -36.07 3.75
C GLN A 74 1.26 -35.65 4.33
N PHE A 75 0.47 -34.86 3.59
CA PHE A 75 -0.90 -34.55 3.96
C PHE A 75 -1.76 -35.81 4.12
N ASP A 76 -1.77 -36.72 3.14
CA ASP A 76 -2.56 -37.96 3.20
C ASP A 76 -2.18 -38.80 4.42
N THR A 77 -0.88 -38.85 4.76
CA THR A 77 -0.40 -39.49 5.99
C THR A 77 -1.05 -38.87 7.24
N PHE A 78 -0.98 -37.54 7.38
CA PHE A 78 -1.60 -36.86 8.53
C PHE A 78 -3.12 -36.99 8.56
N ARG A 79 -3.77 -36.95 7.40
CA ARG A 79 -5.23 -37.14 7.28
C ARG A 79 -5.67 -38.51 7.80
N ASN A 80 -4.89 -39.55 7.51
CA ASN A 80 -5.17 -40.91 7.98
C ASN A 80 -4.92 -41.10 9.48
N GLU A 81 -3.94 -40.38 10.05
CA GLU A 81 -3.68 -40.41 11.49
C GLU A 81 -4.62 -39.51 12.31
N ALA A 82 -5.25 -38.52 11.67
CA ALA A 82 -6.12 -37.57 12.33
C ALA A 82 -7.32 -38.23 13.00
N GLY A 83 -7.67 -37.75 14.19
CA GLY A 83 -8.73 -38.33 15.03
C GLY A 83 -8.25 -39.44 15.98
N LEU A 84 -7.01 -39.95 15.83
CA LEU A 84 -6.43 -40.84 16.84
C LEU A 84 -6.05 -40.04 18.09
N ASN A 85 -6.23 -40.63 19.28
CA ASN A 85 -5.90 -39.95 20.55
C ASN A 85 -4.43 -39.50 20.63
N ARG A 86 -3.52 -40.30 20.06
CA ARG A 86 -2.08 -40.00 19.99
C ARG A 86 -1.71 -38.92 18.96
N PHE A 87 -2.63 -38.59 18.05
CA PHE A 87 -2.35 -37.65 16.98
C PHE A 87 -2.21 -36.23 17.54
N THR A 88 -1.11 -35.59 17.19
CA THR A 88 -0.80 -34.21 17.53
C THR A 88 -0.30 -33.48 16.29
N MET A 89 -0.87 -32.30 16.07
CA MET A 89 -0.50 -31.41 14.97
C MET A 89 -0.35 -30.00 15.49
N THR A 90 0.79 -29.39 15.19
CA THR A 90 1.04 -27.97 15.46
C THR A 90 1.16 -27.23 14.12
N PRO A 91 0.90 -25.91 14.09
CA PRO A 91 1.09 -25.12 12.87
C PRO A 91 2.51 -25.25 12.30
N GLN A 92 3.53 -25.23 13.16
CA GLN A 92 4.93 -25.40 12.75
C GLN A 92 5.17 -26.77 12.10
N LYS A 93 4.72 -27.86 12.75
CA LYS A 93 4.84 -29.21 12.20
C LYS A 93 4.13 -29.34 10.85
N TRP A 94 2.95 -28.73 10.72
CA TRP A 94 2.20 -28.69 9.47
C TRP A 94 3.01 -28.01 8.37
N ILE A 95 3.47 -26.76 8.60
CA ILE A 95 4.29 -25.99 7.66
C ILE A 95 5.52 -26.78 7.20
N ASP A 96 6.33 -27.26 8.15
CA ASP A 96 7.62 -27.90 7.85
C ASP A 96 7.46 -29.23 7.12
N SER A 97 6.37 -29.96 7.38
CA SER A 97 6.17 -31.29 6.81
C SER A 97 5.45 -31.24 5.45
N THR A 98 4.57 -30.24 5.24
CA THR A 98 3.72 -30.17 4.04
C THR A 98 4.07 -29.05 3.07
N ASN A 99 5.05 -28.20 3.39
CA ASN A 99 5.34 -26.95 2.68
C ASN A 99 4.12 -26.01 2.63
N ALA A 100 3.31 -26.01 3.69
CA ALA A 100 2.08 -25.20 3.73
C ALA A 100 2.40 -23.70 3.67
N ILE A 101 1.62 -22.97 2.87
CA ILE A 101 1.71 -21.50 2.79
C ILE A 101 0.57 -20.81 3.54
N GLY A 102 -0.52 -21.52 3.83
CA GLY A 102 -1.70 -20.99 4.50
C GLY A 102 -1.49 -20.67 5.97
N PHE A 103 -0.34 -21.05 6.54
CA PHE A 103 0.05 -20.73 7.91
C PHE A 103 1.41 -20.04 7.96
N ILE A 104 1.55 -19.13 8.92
CA ILE A 104 2.81 -18.49 9.25
C ILE A 104 3.00 -18.61 10.76
N SER A 105 4.10 -19.25 11.18
CA SER A 105 4.49 -19.29 12.59
C SER A 105 5.74 -18.44 12.80
N LYS A 106 5.63 -17.43 13.66
CA LYS A 106 6.74 -16.53 14.01
C LYS A 106 7.06 -16.64 15.49
N SER A 107 8.33 -16.73 15.83
CA SER A 107 8.81 -16.63 17.21
C SER A 107 9.15 -15.19 17.59
N GLY A 108 9.11 -14.87 18.89
CA GLY A 108 9.58 -13.58 19.43
C GLY A 108 8.47 -12.66 19.97
N ARG A 109 8.83 -11.40 20.25
CA ARG A 109 7.96 -10.39 20.92
C ARG A 109 6.69 -10.03 20.13
N TYR A 110 6.73 -10.19 18.81
CA TYR A 110 5.58 -10.09 17.90
C TYR A 110 5.30 -11.42 17.20
N GLY A 111 5.69 -12.52 17.86
CA GLY A 111 5.46 -13.87 17.41
C GLY A 111 4.01 -14.30 17.60
N GLY A 112 3.65 -15.39 16.96
CA GLY A 112 2.30 -15.89 16.91
C GLY A 112 2.13 -16.86 15.75
N THR A 113 1.00 -17.56 15.77
CA THR A 113 0.52 -18.29 14.60
C THR A 113 -0.50 -17.43 13.87
N TYR A 114 -0.27 -17.22 12.60
CA TYR A 114 -1.17 -16.57 11.68
C TYR A 114 -1.61 -17.58 10.63
N ALA A 115 -2.80 -17.40 10.08
CA ALA A 115 -3.26 -18.18 8.94
C ALA A 115 -3.98 -17.30 7.93
N HIS A 116 -4.04 -17.76 6.69
CA HIS A 116 -4.79 -17.11 5.63
C HIS A 116 -6.24 -16.84 6.07
N TYR A 117 -6.84 -15.75 5.59
CA TYR A 117 -8.21 -15.33 5.89
C TYR A 117 -9.20 -16.49 5.96
N ASP A 118 -9.30 -17.32 4.92
CA ASP A 118 -10.25 -18.44 4.87
C ASP A 118 -10.04 -19.44 6.02
N ILE A 119 -8.78 -19.79 6.28
CA ILE A 119 -8.38 -20.72 7.34
C ILE A 119 -8.67 -20.11 8.71
N ALA A 120 -8.40 -18.82 8.89
CA ALA A 120 -8.69 -18.11 10.13
C ALA A 120 -10.20 -18.00 10.39
N MET A 121 -11.02 -17.81 9.34
CA MET A 121 -12.48 -17.82 9.47
C MET A 121 -13.01 -19.19 9.88
N GLU A 122 -12.41 -20.27 9.38
CA GLU A 122 -12.76 -21.62 9.80
C GLU A 122 -12.37 -21.88 11.26
N PHE A 123 -11.19 -21.42 11.69
CA PHE A 123 -10.78 -21.49 13.09
C PHE A 123 -11.73 -20.70 14.01
N ALA A 124 -12.11 -19.49 13.62
CA ALA A 124 -13.07 -18.69 14.36
C ALA A 124 -14.45 -19.38 14.44
N SER A 125 -14.88 -20.06 13.36
CA SER A 125 -16.11 -20.86 13.32
C SER A 125 -16.08 -21.98 14.36
N TRP A 126 -14.95 -22.68 14.46
CA TRP A 126 -14.76 -23.75 15.43
C TRP A 126 -14.74 -23.24 16.88
N ILE A 127 -14.20 -22.04 17.12
CA ILE A 127 -14.21 -21.42 18.45
C ILE A 127 -15.61 -20.97 18.85
N SER A 128 -16.27 -20.16 18.01
CA SER A 128 -17.58 -19.58 18.27
C SER A 128 -18.16 -18.94 17.00
N PRO A 129 -19.34 -19.39 16.52
CA PRO A 129 -20.04 -18.77 15.40
C PRO A 129 -20.33 -17.27 15.63
N GLU A 130 -20.67 -16.89 16.86
CA GLU A 130 -20.88 -15.48 17.24
C GLU A 130 -19.60 -14.67 17.08
N PHE A 131 -18.48 -15.17 17.62
CA PHE A 131 -17.19 -14.46 17.54
C PHE A 131 -16.72 -14.32 16.08
N LYS A 132 -16.92 -15.36 15.26
CA LYS A 132 -16.66 -15.31 13.81
C LYS A 132 -17.41 -14.16 13.13
N LEU A 133 -18.68 -13.93 13.45
CA LEU A 133 -19.46 -12.84 12.84
C LEU A 133 -18.87 -11.46 13.17
N TYR A 134 -18.43 -11.23 14.40
CA TYR A 134 -17.73 -9.99 14.77
C TYR A 134 -16.44 -9.80 13.97
N ILE A 135 -15.63 -10.85 13.84
CA ILE A 135 -14.38 -10.81 13.04
C ILE A 135 -14.71 -10.49 11.57
N ILE A 136 -15.71 -11.14 10.98
CA ILE A 136 -16.12 -10.90 9.58
C ILE A 136 -16.58 -9.45 9.40
N GLN A 137 -17.39 -8.93 10.32
CA GLN A 137 -17.92 -7.57 10.23
C GLN A 137 -16.80 -6.53 10.27
N ASP A 138 -15.89 -6.66 11.22
CA ASP A 138 -14.80 -5.69 11.38
C ASP A 138 -13.76 -5.80 10.25
N TYR A 139 -13.47 -7.03 9.78
CA TYR A 139 -12.65 -7.25 8.60
C TYR A 139 -13.24 -6.60 7.33
N LYS A 140 -14.55 -6.75 7.10
CA LYS A 140 -15.24 -6.09 5.99
C LYS A 140 -15.16 -4.57 6.10
N ARG A 141 -15.33 -4.02 7.30
CA ARG A 141 -15.18 -2.58 7.56
C ARG A 141 -13.77 -2.11 7.20
N LEU A 142 -12.74 -2.81 7.69
CA LEU A 142 -11.33 -2.50 7.38
C LEU A 142 -11.09 -2.49 5.86
N LYS A 143 -11.56 -3.50 5.12
CA LYS A 143 -11.38 -3.59 3.66
C LYS A 143 -12.15 -2.51 2.90
N ASN A 144 -13.34 -2.13 3.37
CA ASN A 144 -14.09 -1.00 2.80
C ASN A 144 -13.38 0.33 3.04
N ASP A 145 -12.79 0.53 4.23
CA ASP A 145 -12.01 1.72 4.57
C ASP A 145 -10.72 1.82 3.72
N GLU A 146 -10.08 0.69 3.43
CA GLU A 146 -8.94 0.63 2.49
C GLU A 146 -9.34 1.02 1.06
N ASN A 147 -10.42 0.43 0.55
CA ASN A 147 -10.93 0.73 -0.79
C ASN A 147 -11.41 2.18 -0.93
N SER A 148 -12.06 2.73 0.10
CA SER A 148 -12.50 4.13 0.10
C SER A 148 -11.29 5.09 0.07
N LYS A 149 -10.25 4.86 0.87
CA LYS A 149 -9.02 5.65 0.84
C LYS A 149 -8.33 5.62 -0.52
N LEU A 150 -8.27 4.45 -1.16
CA LEU A 150 -7.71 4.31 -2.51
C LEU A 150 -8.51 5.11 -3.54
N SER A 151 -9.84 5.04 -3.50
CA SER A 151 -10.69 5.82 -4.42
C SER A 151 -10.64 7.33 -4.17
N ILE A 152 -10.55 7.78 -2.91
CA ILE A 152 -10.36 9.20 -2.56
C ILE A 152 -9.02 9.71 -3.10
N SER A 153 -7.93 8.98 -2.91
CA SER A 153 -6.61 9.36 -3.43
C SER A 153 -6.63 9.47 -4.96
N TRP A 154 -7.26 8.51 -5.64
CA TRP A 154 -7.39 8.53 -7.11
C TRP A 154 -8.21 9.74 -7.60
N ASN A 155 -9.34 10.03 -6.96
CA ASN A 155 -10.16 11.20 -7.27
C ASN A 155 -9.41 12.51 -7.01
N LEU A 156 -8.66 12.59 -5.91
CA LEU A 156 -7.85 13.76 -5.59
C LEU A 156 -6.78 14.03 -6.67
N HIS A 157 -6.06 13.00 -7.11
CA HIS A 157 -5.08 13.15 -8.19
C HIS A 157 -5.71 13.64 -9.50
N ARG A 158 -6.93 13.17 -9.81
CA ARG A 158 -7.67 13.61 -10.99
C ARG A 158 -8.11 15.07 -10.87
N GLU A 159 -8.60 15.50 -9.72
CA GLU A 159 -8.99 16.89 -9.50
C GLU A 159 -7.78 17.84 -9.51
N ILE A 160 -6.66 17.46 -8.88
CA ILE A 160 -5.40 18.22 -8.96
C ILE A 160 -4.94 18.36 -10.42
N SER A 161 -5.00 17.28 -11.20
CA SER A 161 -4.60 17.31 -12.62
C SER A 161 -5.49 18.24 -13.45
N LYS A 162 -6.81 18.27 -13.20
CA LYS A 162 -7.75 19.20 -13.87
C LYS A 162 -7.48 20.65 -13.48
N ILE A 163 -7.23 20.90 -12.20
CA ILE A 163 -6.89 22.23 -11.69
C ILE A 163 -5.59 22.71 -12.34
N ASN A 164 -4.55 21.87 -12.35
CA ASN A 164 -3.28 22.18 -13.00
C ASN A 164 -3.49 22.50 -14.49
N TYR A 165 -4.22 21.66 -15.23
CA TYR A 165 -4.50 21.91 -16.66
C TYR A 165 -5.16 23.28 -16.91
N ARG A 166 -6.13 23.66 -16.08
CA ARG A 166 -6.79 24.98 -16.17
C ARG A 166 -5.83 26.12 -15.86
N ILE A 167 -5.10 26.03 -14.74
CA ILE A 167 -4.10 27.03 -14.33
C ILE A 167 -3.03 27.20 -15.43
N HIS A 168 -2.55 26.09 -16.01
CA HIS A 168 -1.61 26.12 -17.13
C HIS A 168 -2.21 26.78 -18.37
N THR A 169 -3.44 26.41 -18.74
CA THR A 169 -4.12 26.99 -19.91
C THR A 169 -4.29 28.51 -19.76
N ASP A 170 -4.68 28.95 -18.57
CA ASP A 170 -4.87 30.38 -18.29
C ASP A 170 -3.53 31.14 -18.28
N ALA A 171 -2.47 30.53 -17.74
CA ALA A 171 -1.12 31.10 -17.81
C ALA A 171 -0.61 31.20 -19.26
N ILE A 172 -0.78 30.15 -20.08
CA ILE A 172 -0.38 30.18 -21.50
C ILE A 172 -1.16 31.27 -22.24
N LYS A 173 -2.48 31.36 -22.02
CA LYS A 173 -3.31 32.40 -22.64
C LYS A 173 -2.91 33.81 -22.24
N THR A 174 -2.51 34.00 -20.99
CA THR A 174 -2.18 35.32 -20.44
C THR A 174 -0.79 35.78 -20.86
N TYR A 175 0.19 34.87 -20.90
CA TYR A 175 1.61 35.23 -20.99
C TYR A 175 2.32 34.75 -22.28
N LEU A 176 1.88 33.63 -22.88
CA LEU A 176 2.52 33.05 -24.07
C LEU A 176 1.86 33.45 -25.40
N LEU A 177 0.65 34.01 -25.37
CA LEU A 177 -0.05 34.51 -26.56
C LEU A 177 0.24 36.00 -26.87
N ALA A 178 1.08 36.66 -26.08
CA ALA A 178 1.62 37.95 -26.47
C ALA A 178 2.77 37.70 -27.47
N ASP A 179 2.72 38.36 -28.64
CA ASP A 179 3.78 38.22 -29.65
C ASP A 179 5.15 38.59 -29.03
N LEU A 180 6.05 37.61 -28.98
CA LEU A 180 7.42 37.83 -28.54
C LEU A 180 8.10 38.79 -29.52
N THR A 181 8.81 39.79 -28.99
CA THR A 181 9.52 40.74 -29.84
C THR A 181 10.65 40.06 -30.59
N SER A 182 11.01 40.56 -31.78
CA SER A 182 12.14 40.05 -32.56
C SER A 182 13.46 40.03 -31.78
N GLU A 183 13.59 40.94 -30.80
CA GLU A 183 14.70 40.98 -29.87
C GLU A 183 14.69 39.75 -28.93
N GLN A 184 13.53 39.40 -28.37
CA GLN A 184 13.32 38.20 -27.52
C GLN A 184 13.61 36.89 -28.25
N LEU A 185 13.28 36.80 -29.54
CA LEU A 185 13.57 35.64 -30.39
C LEU A 185 15.05 35.54 -30.84
N SER A 186 15.77 36.66 -30.83
CA SER A 186 17.17 36.73 -31.31
C SER A 186 18.23 36.39 -30.26
N TYR A 187 17.84 36.18 -29.00
CA TYR A 187 18.79 35.99 -27.91
C TYR A 187 19.48 34.63 -27.97
N LYS A 188 20.69 34.65 -28.53
CA LYS A 188 21.66 33.55 -28.56
C LYS A 188 22.24 33.34 -27.14
N TYR A 189 21.85 32.23 -26.51
CA TYR A 189 22.38 31.67 -25.25
C TYR A 189 22.37 32.60 -24.02
N ALA A 190 21.18 32.98 -23.56
CA ALA A 190 21.00 33.27 -22.13
C ALA A 190 20.92 31.95 -21.34
N SER A 191 21.26 31.97 -20.05
CA SER A 191 21.18 30.77 -19.20
C SER A 191 19.78 30.14 -19.25
N GLU A 192 19.67 28.83 -19.09
CA GLU A 192 18.39 28.08 -19.09
C GLU A 192 17.34 28.75 -18.18
N ALA A 193 17.75 29.17 -16.99
CA ALA A 193 16.90 29.88 -16.04
C ALA A 193 16.41 31.24 -16.57
N ASP A 194 17.22 31.96 -17.35
CA ASP A 194 16.82 33.23 -17.98
C ASP A 194 15.89 33.02 -19.16
N ILE A 195 16.01 31.93 -19.93
CA ILE A 195 15.05 31.57 -20.99
C ILE A 195 13.67 31.32 -20.37
N LEU A 196 13.62 30.54 -19.29
CA LEU A 196 12.38 30.27 -18.57
C LEU A 196 11.78 31.53 -17.94
N ASN A 197 12.61 32.41 -17.38
CA ASN A 197 12.15 33.69 -16.84
C ASN A 197 11.63 34.62 -17.95
N VAL A 198 12.26 34.64 -19.14
CA VAL A 198 11.78 35.45 -20.28
C VAL A 198 10.48 34.87 -20.85
N ALA A 199 10.36 33.54 -20.94
CA ALA A 199 9.14 32.88 -21.41
C ALA A 199 7.94 33.11 -20.49
N LEU A 200 8.16 33.22 -19.17
CA LEU A 200 7.09 33.39 -18.19
C LEU A 200 6.82 34.87 -17.84
N PHE A 201 7.87 35.69 -17.70
CA PHE A 201 7.77 37.08 -17.20
C PHE A 201 8.14 38.14 -18.24
N GLY A 202 8.53 37.74 -19.45
CA GLY A 202 8.94 38.66 -20.53
C GLY A 202 10.30 39.34 -20.33
N LYS A 203 11.01 39.08 -19.21
CA LYS A 203 12.27 39.74 -18.83
C LYS A 203 13.22 38.82 -18.07
N ARG A 204 14.53 39.13 -18.13
CA ARG A 204 15.58 38.39 -17.40
C ARG A 204 15.63 38.78 -15.92
N ALA A 205 16.22 37.92 -15.10
CA ALA A 205 16.42 38.22 -13.68
C ALA A 205 17.26 39.49 -13.47
N LYS A 206 18.23 39.76 -14.35
CA LYS A 206 19.05 40.98 -14.33
C LYS A 206 18.24 42.25 -14.66
N GLN A 207 17.43 42.22 -15.71
CA GLN A 207 16.57 43.34 -16.11
C GLN A 207 15.56 43.67 -15.01
N TRP A 208 14.96 42.65 -14.39
CA TRP A 208 14.05 42.86 -13.28
C TRP A 208 14.72 43.51 -12.06
N ARG A 209 15.98 43.15 -11.74
CA ARG A 209 16.74 43.81 -10.66
C ARG A 209 17.08 45.26 -10.97
N GLU A 210 17.39 45.57 -12.24
CA GLU A 210 17.67 46.94 -12.70
C GLU A 210 16.41 47.83 -12.64
N GLU A 211 15.25 47.28 -12.96
CA GLU A 211 13.94 47.95 -12.84
C GLU A 211 13.44 48.07 -11.40
N ASN A 212 13.89 47.19 -10.49
CA ASN A 212 13.44 47.12 -9.10
C ASN A 212 14.59 47.24 -8.08
N PRO A 213 15.35 48.35 -8.08
CA PRO A 213 16.56 48.50 -7.26
C PRO A 213 16.29 48.56 -5.74
N SER A 214 15.05 48.84 -5.34
CA SER A 214 14.63 48.90 -3.92
C SER A 214 14.10 47.58 -3.37
N LEU A 215 13.82 46.58 -4.23
CA LEU A 215 13.31 45.27 -3.83
C LEU A 215 14.47 44.28 -3.64
N LYS A 216 14.44 43.53 -2.53
CA LYS A 216 15.46 42.52 -2.22
C LYS A 216 14.97 41.14 -2.66
N GLY A 217 15.74 40.49 -3.53
CA GLY A 217 15.45 39.11 -3.96
C GLY A 217 15.58 38.95 -5.47
N ASN A 218 14.97 37.91 -5.99
CA ASN A 218 14.90 37.59 -7.41
C ASN A 218 13.45 37.73 -7.91
N ILE A 219 13.24 37.83 -9.22
CA ILE A 219 11.92 37.93 -9.86
C ILE A 219 10.95 36.84 -9.40
N ARG A 220 11.47 35.64 -9.10
CA ARG A 220 10.71 34.48 -8.62
C ARG A 220 10.15 34.68 -7.20
N ASP A 221 10.82 35.46 -6.36
CA ASP A 221 10.36 35.72 -4.98
C ASP A 221 9.11 36.61 -4.94
N TYR A 222 8.81 37.28 -6.06
CA TYR A 222 7.67 38.17 -6.24
C TYR A 222 6.65 37.62 -7.24
N ALA A 223 6.81 36.37 -7.68
CA ALA A 223 5.88 35.70 -8.57
C ALA A 223 4.69 35.11 -7.80
N SER A 224 3.52 35.10 -8.42
CA SER A 224 2.33 34.44 -7.90
C SER A 224 2.52 32.93 -7.84
N LEU A 225 1.72 32.26 -7.01
CA LEU A 225 1.74 30.80 -6.88
C LEU A 225 1.54 30.09 -8.24
N ASN A 226 0.70 30.66 -9.10
CA ASN A 226 0.46 30.14 -10.45
C ASN A 226 1.71 30.24 -11.34
N GLU A 227 2.44 31.35 -11.28
CA GLU A 227 3.67 31.57 -12.03
C GLU A 227 4.80 30.63 -11.54
N LEU A 228 4.96 30.48 -10.22
CA LEU A 228 5.95 29.56 -9.64
C LEU A 228 5.69 28.09 -10.02
N LEU A 229 4.41 27.69 -10.08
CA LEU A 229 4.03 26.33 -10.47
C LEU A 229 4.30 26.06 -11.95
N VAL A 230 4.06 27.03 -12.83
CA VAL A 230 4.37 26.94 -14.25
C VAL A 230 5.87 26.83 -14.45
N LEU A 231 6.65 27.66 -13.76
CA LEU A 231 8.11 27.67 -13.83
C LEU A 231 8.72 26.32 -13.39
N ALA A 232 8.29 25.77 -12.26
CA ALA A 232 8.77 24.48 -11.77
C ALA A 232 8.48 23.32 -12.74
N ASN A 233 7.37 23.38 -13.47
CA ASN A 233 7.04 22.38 -14.48
C ASN A 233 7.83 22.56 -15.78
N MET A 234 8.08 23.79 -16.22
CA MET A 234 8.95 24.05 -17.38
C MET A 234 10.39 23.57 -17.10
N GLU A 235 10.90 23.81 -15.90
CA GLU A 235 12.21 23.27 -15.46
C GLU A 235 12.23 21.74 -15.48
N SER A 236 11.15 21.09 -15.04
CA SER A 236 11.01 19.63 -15.04
C SER A 236 10.91 19.04 -16.46
N TYR A 237 10.11 19.63 -17.34
CA TYR A 237 10.00 19.20 -18.74
C TYR A 237 11.30 19.42 -19.51
N ASN A 238 11.98 20.54 -19.27
CA ASN A 238 13.26 20.81 -19.91
C ASN A 238 14.32 19.80 -19.48
N ALA A 239 14.39 19.46 -18.18
CA ALA A 239 15.28 18.42 -17.68
C ALA A 239 15.04 17.06 -18.37
N ILE A 240 13.78 16.69 -18.63
CA ILE A 240 13.41 15.46 -19.35
C ILE A 240 13.77 15.52 -20.84
N LEU A 241 13.68 16.69 -21.48
CA LEU A 241 14.02 16.87 -22.90
C LEU A 241 15.55 16.84 -23.11
N ILE A 242 16.30 17.46 -22.20
CA ILE A 242 17.76 17.39 -22.13
C ILE A 242 18.22 15.94 -21.91
N GLU A 243 17.57 15.20 -21.00
CA GLU A 243 17.84 13.77 -20.77
C GLU A 243 17.61 12.92 -22.03
N LYS A 244 16.69 13.36 -22.92
CA LYS A 244 16.38 12.71 -24.20
C LYS A 244 17.22 13.23 -25.38
N GLY A 245 18.15 14.17 -25.15
CA GLY A 245 19.04 14.71 -26.17
C GLY A 245 18.34 15.59 -27.21
N VAL A 246 17.21 16.19 -26.86
CA VAL A 246 16.48 17.14 -27.71
C VAL A 246 16.75 18.54 -27.18
N ASP A 247 17.71 19.24 -27.78
CA ASP A 247 17.99 20.67 -27.59
C ASP A 247 17.20 21.53 -28.59
#